data_AF-A0A1F5G7A3-F1
#
_entry.id   AF-A0A1F5G7A3-F1
#
_cell.length_a   1.000
_cell.length_b   1.000
_cell.length_c   1.000
_cell.angle_alpha   90.00
_cell.angle_beta   90.00
_cell.angle_gamma   90.00
#
_symmetry.space_group_name_H-M   'P 1'
#
loop_
_entity.id
_entity.type
_entity.pdbx_description
1 polymer ?
#
loop_
_entity_poly.entity_id
_entity_poly.type
_entity_poly.pdbx_seq_one_letter_code
_entity_poly.pdbx_strand_id
1 'polypeptide(L)' 'MTTQLVNKNKGLLKAFRRYNKRYLAVGKKVNVKKLLPDDLYSTMRLEGEKITKKEARILFK' A
#
# COMPACT_ATOMS: atom_id res chain seq x y z
N MET A 1 -15.11 18.53 -11.12
CA MET A 1 -15.10 17.09 -11.44
C MET A 1 -14.26 16.23 -10.47
N THR A 2 -13.51 16.80 -9.52
CA THR A 2 -12.65 16.05 -8.59
C THR A 2 -13.37 15.52 -7.35
N THR A 3 -14.42 16.22 -6.87
CA THR A 3 -15.19 15.85 -5.67
C THR A 3 -16.06 14.61 -5.83
N GLN A 4 -16.53 14.29 -7.05
CA GLN A 4 -17.35 13.11 -7.30
C GLN A 4 -16.54 11.80 -7.24
N LEU A 5 -15.25 11.82 -7.61
CA LEU A 5 -14.38 10.64 -7.57
C LEU A 5 -14.07 10.21 -6.12
N VAL A 6 -13.91 11.19 -5.21
CA VAL A 6 -13.64 10.97 -3.78
C VAL A 6 -14.80 10.26 -3.06
N ASN A 7 -16.04 10.50 -3.51
CA ASN A 7 -17.23 9.88 -2.92
C ASN A 7 -17.53 8.45 -3.41
N LYS A 8 -16.96 8.02 -4.54
CA LYS A 8 -17.26 6.69 -5.13
C LYS A 8 -16.71 5.53 -4.29
N ASN A 9 -15.69 5.78 -3.48
CA ASN A 9 -15.03 4.75 -2.67
C ASN A 9 -14.83 5.18 -1.22
N LYS A 10 -15.93 5.35 -0.48
CA LYS A 10 -15.92 5.59 0.98
C LYS A 10 -15.04 4.58 1.74
N GLY A 11 -14.97 3.34 1.26
CA GLY A 11 -14.09 2.30 1.83
C GLY A 11 -12.60 2.64 1.70
N LEU A 12 -12.18 3.11 0.53
CA LEU A 12 -10.80 3.49 0.25
C LEU A 12 -10.39 4.74 1.06
N LEU A 13 -11.29 5.71 1.19
CA LEU A 13 -11.07 6.89 2.03
C LEU A 13 -10.90 6.52 3.52
N LYS A 14 -11.68 5.54 4.01
CA LYS A 14 -11.60 5.03 5.38
C LYS A 14 -10.32 4.24 5.61
N ALA A 15 -9.89 3.44 4.64
CA ALA A 15 -8.62 2.73 4.65
C ALA A 15 -7.44 3.71 4.66
N PHE A 16 -7.47 4.73 3.80
CA PHE A 16 -6.45 5.79 3.76
C PHE A 16 -6.39 6.57 5.08
N ARG A 17 -7.54 6.98 5.65
CA ARG A 17 -7.57 7.64 6.97
C ARG A 17 -7.00 6.77 8.09
N ARG A 18 -7.29 5.45 8.09
CA ARG A 18 -6.70 4.51 9.06
C ARG A 18 -5.20 4.36 8.88
N TYR A 19 -4.73 4.28 7.64
CA TYR A 19 -3.31 4.25 7.30
C TYR A 19 -2.61 5.54 7.77
N ASN A 20 -3.17 6.70 7.41
CA ASN A 20 -2.67 8.00 7.83
C ASN A 20 -2.57 8.10 9.36
N LYS A 21 -3.62 7.71 10.09
CA LYS A 21 -3.62 7.73 11.56
C LYS A 21 -2.59 6.78 12.18
N ARG A 22 -2.38 5.60 11.61
CA ARG A 22 -1.43 4.60 12.16
C ARG A 22 0.03 4.90 11.83
N TYR A 23 0.30 5.48 10.67
CA TYR A 23 1.64 5.55 10.13
C TYR A 23 2.14 6.97 9.91
N LEU A 24 1.30 7.90 9.45
CA LEU A 24 1.74 9.26 9.11
C LEU A 24 1.51 10.26 10.26
N ALA A 25 0.39 10.14 10.99
CA ALA A 25 0.02 11.06 12.09
C ALA A 25 0.86 10.85 13.36
N VAL A 26 1.57 9.72 13.49
CA VAL A 26 2.35 9.37 14.69
C VAL A 26 3.81 9.87 14.57
N GLY A 27 4.17 10.60 13.51
CA GLY A 27 5.56 11.00 13.24
C GLY A 27 6.52 9.84 12.94
N LYS A 28 6.02 8.60 12.91
CA LYS A 28 6.78 7.40 12.57
C LYS A 28 7.03 7.40 11.06
N LYS A 29 8.28 7.61 10.64
CA LYS A 29 8.67 7.46 9.24
C LYS A 29 8.22 6.09 8.74
N VAL A 30 7.42 6.08 7.67
CA VAL A 30 7.04 4.87 6.97
C VAL A 30 8.33 4.17 6.54
N ASN A 31 8.49 2.90 6.91
CA ASN A 31 9.63 2.13 6.48
C ASN A 31 9.42 1.72 5.01
N VAL A 32 9.76 2.62 4.09
CA VAL A 32 9.59 2.46 2.64
C VAL A 32 10.29 1.20 2.14
N LYS A 33 11.46 0.86 2.72
CA LYS A 33 12.18 -0.40 2.41
C LYS A 33 11.38 -1.66 2.73
N LYS A 34 10.42 -1.59 3.67
CA LYS A 34 9.53 -2.71 4.01
C LYS A 34 8.20 -2.63 3.26
N LEU A 35 7.67 -1.42 3.07
CA LEU A 35 6.39 -1.21 2.41
C LEU A 35 6.44 -1.61 0.93
N LEU A 36 7.42 -1.13 0.17
CA LEU A 36 7.47 -1.33 -1.28
C LEU A 36 7.56 -2.82 -1.69
N PRO A 37 8.39 -3.67 -1.04
CA PRO A 37 8.36 -5.11 -1.32
C PRO A 37 7.02 -5.79 -1.02
N ASP A 38 6.36 -5.38 0.06
CA ASP A 38 5.09 -6.00 0.48
C ASP A 38 3.94 -5.56 -0.46
N ASP A 39 3.96 -4.32 -0.95
CA ASP A 39 3.05 -3.82 -1.97
C ASP A 39 3.28 -4.52 -3.31
N LEU A 40 4.54 -4.63 -3.77
CA LEU A 40 4.89 -5.32 -5.01
C LEU A 40 4.42 -6.78 -5.00
N TYR A 41 4.70 -7.50 -3.91
CA TYR A 41 4.23 -8.88 -3.74
C TYR A 41 2.71 -8.98 -3.87
N SER A 42 1.97 -8.05 -3.24
CA SER A 42 0.51 -8.09 -3.23
C SER A 42 -0.08 -7.78 -4.60
N THR A 43 0.47 -6.82 -5.32
CA THR A 43 0.06 -6.48 -6.69
C THR A 43 0.29 -7.63 -7.65
N MET A 44 1.50 -8.21 -7.65
CA MET A 44 1.86 -9.35 -8.51
C MET A 44 0.91 -10.54 -8.28
N ARG A 45 0.61 -10.87 -7.02
CA ARG A 45 -0.33 -11.94 -6.69
C ARG A 45 -1.75 -11.68 -7.21
N LEU A 46 -2.21 -10.42 -7.22
CA LEU A 46 -3.52 -10.04 -7.77
C LEU A 46 -3.55 -10.15 -9.29
N GLU A 47 -2.44 -9.90 -9.95
CA GLU A 47 -2.28 -10.07 -11.41
C GLU A 47 -2.09 -11.53 -11.82
N GLY A 48 -2.06 -12.47 -10.86
CA GLY A 48 -1.94 -13.90 -11.11
C GLY A 48 -0.49 -14.42 -11.14
N GLU A 49 0.48 -13.56 -10.89
CA GLU A 49 1.90 -13.91 -10.81
C GLU A 49 2.18 -14.83 -9.60
N LYS A 50 3.11 -15.77 -9.80
CA LYS A 50 3.56 -16.70 -8.76
C LYS A 50 4.91 -16.24 -8.20
N ILE A 51 4.93 -15.04 -7.63
CA ILE A 51 6.09 -14.51 -6.91
C ILE A 51 5.98 -14.76 -5.41
N THR A 52 7.10 -15.01 -4.76
CA THR A 52 7.23 -15.11 -3.30
C THR A 52 7.57 -13.75 -2.67
N LYS A 53 7.27 -13.60 -1.38
CA LYS A 53 7.69 -12.40 -0.62
C LYS A 53 9.20 -12.20 -0.59
N LYS A 54 9.98 -13.30 -0.70
CA LYS A 54 11.44 -13.24 -0.70
C LYS A 54 11.94 -12.63 -2.01
N GLU A 55 11.41 -13.08 -3.14
CA GLU A 55 11.73 -12.53 -4.47
C GLU A 55 11.33 -11.05 -4.57
N ALA A 56 10.13 -10.69 -4.11
CA ALA A 56 9.71 -9.29 -4.07
C ALA A 56 10.65 -8.42 -3.24
N ARG A 57 11.23 -8.93 -2.14
CA ARG A 57 12.23 -8.19 -1.33
C ARG A 57 13.59 -8.07 -1.99
N ILE A 58 14.00 -9.04 -2.81
CA ILE A 58 15.28 -9.00 -3.52
C ILE A 58 15.28 -7.85 -4.53
N LEU A 59 14.15 -7.55 -5.15
CA LEU A 59 14.01 -6.47 -6.14
C LEU A 59 14.18 -5.05 -5.58
N PHE A 60 14.19 -4.88 -4.25
CA PHE A 60 14.38 -3.59 -3.58
C PHE A 60 15.64 -3.57 -2.68
N LYS A 61 16.53 -4.56 -2.82
CA LYS A 61 17.87 -4.56 -2.21
C LYS A 61 18.88 -3.93 -3.16
#